data_AF-A0A7V9BPK9-F1
#
_entry.id   AF-A0A7V9BPK9-F1
#
_cell.length_a   1.000
_cell.length_b   1.000
_cell.length_c   1.000
_cell.angle_alpha   90.00
_cell.angle_beta   90.00
_cell.angle_gamma   90.00
#
_symmetry.space_group_name_H-M   'P 1'
#
loop_
_entity.id
_entity.type
_entity.pdbx_description
1 polymer ?
#
loop_
_entity_poly.entity_id
_entity_poly.type
_entity_poly.pdbx_seq_one_letter_code
_entity_poly.pdbx_strand_id
1 'polypeptide(L)'
;MARLTELAKHTDVTVELYLYDLLPTWRVISLDQTMFVSAFGEDSEGHMSPMYKITSSAYSGALHRGFRRFVGELRRTARRVV
;
A
#
# COMPACT_ATOMS: atom_id res chain seq x y z
N MET A 1 5.42 15.42 -5.83
CA MET A 1 6.00 15.72 -4.51
C MET A 1 5.37 16.95 -3.85
N ALA A 2 5.32 18.13 -4.49
CA ALA A 2 4.83 19.37 -3.86
C ALA A 2 3.47 19.27 -3.14
N ARG A 3 2.46 18.64 -3.77
CA ARG A 3 1.12 18.44 -3.16
C ARG A 3 1.12 17.53 -1.93
N LEU A 4 1.95 16.50 -1.90
CA LEU A 4 2.04 15.59 -0.76
C LEU A 4 2.78 16.26 0.40
N THR A 5 3.81 17.06 0.09
CA THR A 5 4.50 17.88 1.09
C THR A 5 3.59 18.96 1.66
N GLU A 6 2.73 19.57 0.83
CA GLU A 6 1.70 20.52 1.29
C GLU A 6 0.71 19.83 2.23
N LEU A 7 0.17 18.67 1.84
CA LEU A 7 -0.75 17.90 2.68
C LEU A 7 -0.12 17.51 4.03
N ALA A 8 1.17 17.17 4.04
CA ALA A 8 1.88 16.81 5.27
C ALA A 8 2.09 17.96 6.27
N LYS A 9 1.83 19.21 5.87
CA LYS A 9 1.89 20.37 6.79
C LYS A 9 0.61 20.53 7.62
N HIS A 10 -0.45 19.84 7.26
CA HIS A 10 -1.71 19.84 8.01
C HIS A 10 -1.54 19.07 9.33
N THR A 11 -2.02 19.64 10.44
CA THR A 11 -1.87 19.03 11.78
C THR A 11 -2.91 17.96 12.08
N ASP A 12 -3.99 17.91 11.32
CA ASP A 12 -5.12 16.99 11.45
C ASP A 12 -4.89 15.63 10.77
N VAL A 13 -3.83 15.50 9.96
CA VAL A 13 -3.51 14.26 9.24
C VAL A 13 -2.02 13.96 9.37
N THR A 14 -1.69 12.70 9.64
CA THR A 14 -0.31 12.22 9.53
C THR A 14 -0.07 11.69 8.12
N VAL A 15 0.83 12.34 7.38
CA VAL A 15 1.24 11.89 6.05
C VAL A 15 2.70 11.47 6.11
N GLU A 16 2.97 10.27 5.61
CA GLU A 16 4.33 9.79 5.42
C GLU A 16 4.49 9.30 3.99
N LEU A 17 5.65 9.59 3.40
CA LEU A 17 5.95 9.19 2.03
C LEU A 17 7.27 8.46 1.98
N TYR A 18 7.27 7.33 1.29
CA TYR A 18 8.41 6.44 1.15
C TYR A 18 8.65 6.13 -0.32
N LEU A 19 9.92 6.15 -0.74
CA LEU A 19 10.35 5.71 -2.06
C LEU A 19 11.12 4.39 -1.93
N TYR A 20 10.68 3.37 -2.64
CA TYR A 20 11.30 2.04 -2.67
C TYR A 20 11.86 1.74 -4.07
N ASP A 21 12.91 0.93 -4.12
CA ASP A 21 13.59 0.54 -5.36
C ASP A 21 13.21 -0.90 -5.74
N LEU A 22 11.92 -1.08 -6.03
CA LEU A 22 11.36 -2.34 -6.51
C LEU A 22 10.30 -2.01 -7.56
N LEU A 23 10.27 -2.79 -8.64
CA LEU A 23 9.20 -2.69 -9.63
C LEU A 23 7.83 -2.91 -8.95
N PRO A 24 6.90 -1.96 -9.01
CA PRO A 24 5.62 -2.07 -8.32
C PRO A 24 4.69 -3.02 -9.06
N THR A 25 4.71 -4.30 -8.71
CA THR A 25 3.76 -5.30 -9.23
C THR A 25 2.42 -5.26 -8.51
N TRP A 26 2.42 -4.88 -7.23
CA TRP A 26 1.23 -4.91 -6.37
C TRP A 26 0.74 -3.50 -6.04
N ARG A 27 -0.56 -3.29 -6.16
CA ARG A 27 -1.28 -2.15 -5.58
C ARG A 27 -1.97 -2.61 -4.31
N VAL A 28 -1.63 -1.99 -3.19
CA VAL A 28 -2.18 -2.36 -1.88
C VAL A 28 -2.74 -1.14 -1.18
N ILE A 29 -3.99 -1.23 -0.74
CA ILE A 29 -4.65 -0.25 0.14
C ILE A 29 -4.99 -0.96 1.44
N SER A 30 -4.58 -0.42 2.57
CA SER A 30 -4.84 -1.01 3.88
C SER A 30 -5.67 -0.07 4.74
N LEU A 31 -6.72 -0.61 5.35
CA LEU A 31 -7.59 0.06 6.29
C LEU A 31 -7.77 -0.88 7.48
N ASP A 32 -7.16 -0.55 8.60
CA ASP A 32 -7.13 -1.37 9.81
C ASP A 32 -6.66 -2.82 9.55
N GLN A 33 -7.57 -3.80 9.66
CA GLN A 33 -7.34 -5.23 9.44
C GLN A 33 -7.88 -5.72 8.09
N THR A 34 -8.21 -4.79 7.20
CA THR A 34 -8.66 -5.07 5.84
C THR A 34 -7.62 -4.56 4.86
N MET A 35 -7.26 -5.41 3.90
CA MET A 35 -6.41 -5.03 2.78
C MET A 35 -7.18 -5.22 1.48
N PHE A 36 -7.07 -4.25 0.59
CA PHE A 36 -7.52 -4.37 -0.79
C PHE A 36 -6.27 -4.48 -1.66
N VAL A 37 -6.17 -5.56 -2.41
CA VAL A 37 -4.99 -5.86 -3.23
C VAL A 37 -5.40 -5.96 -4.69
N SER A 38 -4.58 -5.39 -5.56
CA SER A 38 -4.63 -5.58 -7.01
C SER A 38 -3.22 -5.72 -7.55
N ALA A 39 -3.10 -6.14 -8.81
CA ALA A 39 -1.84 -6.24 -9.52
C ALA A 39 -1.82 -5.20 -10.65
N PHE A 40 -0.68 -4.55 -10.83
CA PHE A 40 -0.42 -3.78 -12.05
C PHE A 40 -0.09 -4.79 -13.16
N GLY A 41 -0.93 -4.85 -14.19
CA GLY A 41 -0.73 -5.67 -15.38
C GLY A 41 -0.57 -4.82 -16.64
N GLU A 42 -0.17 -5.43 -17.75
CA GLU A 42 0.09 -4.74 -19.03
C GLU A 42 -1.17 -4.09 -19.63
N ASP A 43 -2.35 -4.65 -19.35
CA ASP A 43 -3.61 -4.31 -20.05
C ASP A 43 -4.53 -3.34 -19.28
N SER A 44 -4.10 -2.79 -18.14
CA SER A 44 -4.99 -2.04 -17.25
C SER A 44 -4.28 -0.85 -16.62
N GLU A 45 -4.84 0.35 -16.78
CA GLU A 45 -4.50 1.47 -15.91
C GLU A 45 -4.77 1.06 -14.47
N GLY A 46 -3.78 1.15 -13.58
CA GLY A 46 -3.85 0.50 -12.26
C GLY A 46 -4.98 1.00 -11.34
N HIS A 47 -5.64 2.10 -11.68
CA HIS A 47 -6.84 2.56 -10.99
C HIS A 47 -8.13 1.87 -11.46
N MET A 48 -8.12 1.26 -12.65
CA MET A 48 -9.21 0.50 -13.25
C MET A 48 -9.13 -1.02 -12.96
N SER A 49 -8.00 -1.49 -12.40
CA SER A 49 -7.81 -2.90 -12.10
C SER A 49 -8.74 -3.38 -10.98
N PRO A 50 -9.32 -4.60 -11.07
CA PRO A 50 -10.11 -5.19 -10.00
C PRO A 50 -9.34 -5.24 -8.67
N MET A 51 -10.00 -4.89 -7.58
CA MET A 51 -9.44 -4.94 -6.23
C MET A 51 -10.05 -6.12 -5.46
N TYR A 52 -9.21 -6.94 -4.84
CA TYR A 52 -9.62 -8.07 -4.02
C TYR A 52 -9.53 -7.72 -2.54
N LYS A 53 -10.65 -7.88 -1.82
CA LYS A 53 -10.70 -7.67 -0.37
C LYS A 53 -10.13 -8.90 0.35
N ILE A 54 -9.15 -8.67 1.21
CA ILE A 54 -8.49 -9.67 2.04
C ILE A 54 -8.66 -9.25 3.51
N THR A 55 -9.11 -10.18 4.36
CA THR A 55 -9.38 -9.93 5.77
C THR A 55 -8.48 -10.77 6.67
N SER A 56 -8.25 -10.30 7.89
CA SER A 56 -7.44 -10.97 8.91
C SER A 56 -8.11 -12.19 9.58
N SER A 57 -9.16 -12.77 8.97
CA SER A 57 -9.96 -13.82 9.61
C SER A 57 -9.11 -15.05 9.98
N ALA A 58 -9.53 -15.78 11.03
CA ALA A 58 -8.76 -16.91 11.56
C ALA A 58 -8.48 -18.02 10.52
N TYR A 59 -9.41 -18.25 9.58
CA TYR A 59 -9.34 -19.33 8.60
C TYR A 59 -8.72 -18.91 7.25
N SER A 60 -8.83 -17.64 6.85
CA SER A 60 -8.33 -17.13 5.56
C SER A 60 -7.22 -16.06 5.66
N GLY A 61 -6.71 -15.82 6.86
CA GLY A 61 -5.76 -14.72 7.12
C GLY A 61 -4.33 -14.92 6.59
N ALA A 62 -4.03 -16.03 5.91
CA ALA A 62 -2.68 -16.29 5.38
C ALA A 62 -2.25 -15.21 4.37
N LEU A 63 -3.12 -14.88 3.40
CA LEU A 63 -2.86 -13.82 2.43
C LEU A 63 -2.77 -12.45 3.10
N HIS A 64 -3.65 -12.17 4.08
CA HIS A 64 -3.58 -10.92 4.85
C HIS A 64 -2.23 -10.77 5.55
N ARG A 65 -1.75 -11.81 6.25
CA ARG A 65 -0.44 -11.81 6.92
C ARG A 65 0.70 -11.65 5.91
N GLY A 66 0.62 -12.33 4.77
CA GLY A 66 1.61 -12.24 3.70
C GLY A 66 1.74 -10.83 3.14
N PHE A 67 0.63 -10.22 2.72
CA PHE A 67 0.63 -8.85 2.20
C PHE A 67 1.01 -7.82 3.25
N ARG A 68 0.57 -7.99 4.50
CA ARG A 68 0.99 -7.13 5.62
C ARG A 68 2.51 -7.17 5.81
N ARG A 69 3.12 -8.37 5.77
CA ARG A 69 4.57 -8.52 5.85
C ARG A 69 5.26 -7.90 4.64
N PHE A 70 4.75 -8.12 3.43
CA PHE A 70 5.27 -7.54 2.20
C PHE A 70 5.32 -6.00 2.25
N VAL A 71 4.20 -5.35 2.60
CA VAL A 71 4.14 -3.89 2.73
C VAL A 71 5.07 -3.38 3.85
N GLY A 72 5.12 -4.11 4.98
CA GLY A 72 6.03 -3.79 6.08
C GLY A 72 7.51 -3.78 5.64
N GLU A 73 7.94 -4.80 4.90
CA GLU A 73 9.31 -4.89 4.38
C GLU A 73 9.59 -3.83 3.31
N LEU A 74 8.65 -3.56 2.41
CA LEU A 74 8.77 -2.45 1.45
C LEU A 74 9.00 -1.12 2.19
N ARG A 75 8.19 -0.81 3.19
CA ARG A 75 8.36 0.42 3.98
C ARG A 75 9.69 0.43 4.75
N ARG A 76 10.08 -0.70 5.35
CA ARG A 76 11.33 -0.82 6.13
C ARG A 76 12.58 -0.57 5.28
N THR A 77 12.55 -0.97 4.01
CA THR A 77 13.67 -0.84 3.08
C THR A 77 13.62 0.44 2.24
N ALA A 78 12.47 1.13 2.24
CA ALA A 78 12.28 2.38 1.53
C ALA A 78 12.96 3.57 2.22
N ARG A 79 13.24 4.60 1.43
CA ARG A 79 13.70 5.90 1.91
C ARG A 79 12.50 6.81 2.19
N ARG A 80 12.38 7.30 3.43
CA ARG A 80 11.39 8.32 3.79
C ARG A 80 11.73 9.67 3.17
N VAL A 81 10.71 10.35 2.64
CA VAL A 81 10.85 11.67 1.97
C VAL A 81 9.85 12.71 2.46
N VAL A 82 8.82 12.28 3.20
CA VAL A 82 7.89 13.09 3.99
C VAL A 82 7.60 12.32 5.27
#